data_AF-A0A8J5BW69-F1
#
_entry.id   AF-A0A8J5BW69-F1
#
_cell.length_a   1.000
_cell.length_b   1.000
_cell.length_c   1.000
_cell.angle_alpha   90.00
_cell.angle_beta   90.00
_cell.angle_gamma   90.00
#
_symmetry.space_group_name_H-M   'P 1'
#
loop_
_entity.id
_entity.type
_entity.pdbx_description
1 polymer ?
#
loop_
_entity_poly.entity_id
_entity_poly.type
_entity_poly.pdbx_seq_one_letter_code
_entity_poly.pdbx_strand_id
1 'polypeptide(L)'
;MLRSTFLTPYRSTQYHLKEYSQHPPENPKELFNLRHSSLHNAIERAFGVLKNRFPILAEMSRYDVETVSEIVLACCILHNFLVDFDPDEEIIAQVDRDLMNNEHDHGLANGAIVRGEDGRRGEILRDSIAAQMWNDYITRH
;
A
#
# COMPACT_ATOMS: atom_id res chain seq x y z
N MET A 1 -17.91 7.56 11.92
CA MET A 1 -16.60 7.86 12.53
C MET A 1 -15.67 6.68 12.28
N LEU A 2 -14.77 6.79 11.31
CA LEU A 2 -13.66 5.84 11.17
C LEU A 2 -12.72 6.08 12.36
N ARG A 3 -12.59 5.11 13.27
CA ARG A 3 -11.65 5.16 14.38
C ARG A 3 -10.25 4.95 13.80
N SER A 4 -9.54 6.04 13.53
CA SER A 4 -8.33 6.04 12.69
C SER A 4 -7.08 5.74 13.51
N THR A 5 -6.78 4.46 13.74
CA THR A 5 -5.41 4.05 14.09
C THR A 5 -4.62 3.90 12.78
N PHE A 6 -3.86 4.94 12.41
CA PHE A 6 -3.01 4.90 11.22
C PHE A 6 -1.73 4.11 11.50
N LEU A 7 -1.53 3.00 10.80
CA LEU A 7 -0.33 2.15 10.93
C LEU A 7 0.77 2.66 10.00
N THR A 8 1.66 3.49 10.55
CA THR A 8 2.84 4.02 9.83
C THR A 8 4.05 3.11 9.93
N PRO A 9 4.91 3.05 8.90
CA PRO A 9 6.23 2.45 9.02
C PRO A 9 7.03 3.02 10.20
N TYR A 10 7.95 2.22 10.75
CA TYR A 10 8.93 2.70 11.71
C TYR A 10 9.87 3.70 11.03
N ARG A 11 10.00 4.89 11.63
CA ARG A 11 10.96 5.91 11.15
C ARG A 11 12.38 5.47 11.40
N SER A 12 13.28 5.93 10.53
CA SER A 12 14.72 5.66 10.65
C SER A 12 15.07 4.17 10.72
N THR A 13 14.14 3.31 10.33
CA THR A 13 14.33 1.87 10.13
C THR A 13 14.21 1.67 8.63
N GLN A 14 15.35 1.65 7.95
CA GLN A 14 15.39 1.66 6.50
C GLN A 14 15.04 0.28 5.95
N TYR A 15 14.19 0.24 4.94
CA TYR A 15 14.10 -0.89 4.02
C TYR A 15 13.96 -0.31 2.62
N HIS A 16 15.01 -0.42 1.81
CA HIS A 16 15.01 0.00 0.41
C HIS A 16 14.93 -1.25 -0.48
N LEU A 17 13.82 -1.42 -1.19
CA LEU A 17 13.50 -2.65 -1.94
C LEU A 17 14.59 -3.06 -2.94
N LYS A 18 15.30 -2.13 -3.59
CA LYS A 18 16.32 -2.47 -4.59
C LYS A 18 17.66 -2.92 -4.01
N GLU A 19 18.11 -2.30 -2.91
CA GLU A 19 19.43 -2.59 -2.32
C GLU A 19 19.36 -3.66 -1.21
N TYR A 20 18.20 -3.84 -0.58
CA TYR A 20 18.00 -4.76 0.55
C TYR A 20 17.13 -5.99 0.22
N SER A 21 16.62 -6.15 -1.01
CA SER A 21 15.91 -7.39 -1.40
C SER A 21 16.73 -8.66 -1.23
N GLN A 22 18.07 -8.53 -1.16
CA GLN A 22 18.99 -9.65 -0.95
C GLN A 22 19.31 -9.92 0.52
N HIS A 23 18.98 -9.00 1.44
CA HIS A 23 19.30 -9.12 2.86
C HIS A 23 18.03 -9.47 3.66
N PRO A 24 18.04 -10.56 4.43
CA PRO A 24 16.92 -10.86 5.32
C PRO A 24 16.77 -9.75 6.37
N PRO A 25 15.54 -9.42 6.79
CA PRO A 25 15.31 -8.43 7.83
C PRO A 25 16.00 -8.86 9.14
N GLU A 26 16.71 -7.94 9.78
CA GLU A 26 17.53 -8.25 10.95
C GLU A 26 16.78 -8.05 12.27
N ASN A 27 15.67 -7.31 12.23
CA ASN A 27 14.89 -6.99 13.41
C ASN A 27 13.37 -6.88 13.12
N PRO A 28 12.53 -6.92 14.16
CA PRO A 28 11.07 -6.84 14.01
C PRO A 28 10.59 -5.62 13.24
N LYS A 29 11.29 -4.48 13.37
CA LYS A 29 10.89 -3.22 12.74
C LYS A 29 11.17 -3.23 11.25
N GLU A 30 12.32 -3.76 10.84
CA GLU A 30 12.67 -3.97 9.43
C GLU A 30 11.71 -4.95 8.77
N LEU A 31 11.41 -6.07 9.43
CA LEU A 31 10.44 -7.03 8.91
C LEU A 31 9.05 -6.40 8.74
N PHE A 32 8.61 -5.60 9.72
CA PHE A 32 7.35 -4.86 9.63
C PHE A 32 7.38 -3.88 8.45
N ASN A 33 8.43 -3.05 8.33
CA ASN A 33 8.55 -2.08 7.25
C ASN A 33 8.58 -2.76 5.88
N LEU A 34 9.33 -3.85 5.73
CA LEU A 34 9.37 -4.66 4.50
C LEU A 34 7.97 -5.16 4.12
N ARG A 35 7.25 -5.79 5.04
CA ARG A 35 5.89 -6.30 4.78
C ARG A 35 4.89 -5.18 4.54
N HIS A 36 5.01 -4.06 5.27
CA HIS A 36 4.17 -2.88 5.10
C HIS A 36 4.36 -2.28 3.70
N SER A 37 5.60 -2.04 3.28
CA SER A 37 5.92 -1.55 1.94
C SER A 37 5.48 -2.53 0.85
N SER A 38 5.69 -3.84 1.03
CA SER A 38 5.23 -4.84 0.07
C SER A 38 3.69 -4.83 -0.10
N LEU A 39 2.95 -4.72 1.00
CA LEU A 39 1.49 -4.57 0.97
C LEU A 39 1.08 -3.26 0.30
N HIS A 40 1.76 -2.15 0.63
CA HIS A 40 1.49 -0.86 0.02
C HIS A 40 1.71 -0.89 -1.50
N ASN A 41 2.82 -1.46 -1.95
CA ASN A 41 3.12 -1.64 -3.37
C ASN A 41 2.02 -2.48 -4.06
N ALA A 42 1.53 -3.56 -3.44
CA ALA A 42 0.43 -4.34 -4.00
C ALA A 42 -0.87 -3.53 -4.14
N ILE A 43 -1.17 -2.67 -3.16
CA ILE A 43 -2.33 -1.77 -3.21
C ILE A 43 -2.16 -0.71 -4.32
N GLU A 44 -1.00 -0.08 -4.42
CA GLU A 44 -0.69 0.91 -5.44
C GLU A 44 -0.75 0.32 -6.85
N ARG A 45 -0.24 -0.90 -7.05
CA ARG A 45 -0.38 -1.67 -8.30
C ARG A 45 -1.85 -1.84 -8.68
N ALA A 46 -2.67 -2.36 -7.76
CA ALA A 46 -4.09 -2.58 -8.03
C ALA A 46 -4.82 -1.29 -8.41
N PHE A 47 -4.60 -0.20 -7.68
CA PHE A 47 -5.20 1.10 -7.99
C PHE A 47 -4.64 1.74 -9.27
N GLY A 48 -3.36 1.52 -9.58
CA GLY A 48 -2.75 1.96 -10.84
C GLY A 48 -3.43 1.29 -12.04
N VAL A 49 -3.61 -0.04 -11.98
CA VAL A 49 -4.31 -0.79 -13.02
C VAL A 49 -5.77 -0.33 -13.13
N LEU A 50 -6.47 -0.17 -12.02
CA LEU A 50 -7.84 0.34 -11.99
C LEU A 50 -7.97 1.69 -12.69
N LYS A 51 -7.09 2.65 -12.36
CA LYS A 51 -7.12 4.01 -12.94
C LYS A 51 -6.79 4.02 -14.43
N ASN A 52 -5.83 3.21 -14.86
CA ASN A 52 -5.46 3.11 -16.28
C ASN A 52 -6.56 2.40 -17.09
N ARG A 53 -7.23 1.40 -16.50
CA ARG A 53 -8.31 0.66 -17.16
C ARG A 53 -9.59 1.48 -17.30
N PHE A 54 -9.88 2.35 -16.34
CA PHE A 54 -11.08 3.18 -16.34
C PHE A 54 -10.73 4.68 -16.36
N PRO A 55 -10.47 5.27 -17.55
CA PRO A 55 -10.12 6.69 -17.68
C PRO A 55 -11.14 7.67 -17.10
N ILE A 56 -12.41 7.25 -16.94
CA ILE A 56 -13.44 8.04 -16.26
C ILE A 56 -13.03 8.45 -14.83
N LEU A 57 -12.19 7.65 -14.16
CA LEU A 57 -11.64 7.95 -12.85
C LEU A 57 -10.70 9.18 -12.85
N ALA A 58 -10.18 9.58 -14.02
CA ALA A 58 -9.38 10.80 -14.16
C ALA A 58 -10.25 12.06 -14.39
N GLU A 59 -11.49 11.92 -14.84
CA GLU A 59 -12.39 13.03 -15.22
C GLU A 59 -13.58 13.20 -14.26
N MET A 60 -13.39 12.86 -12.99
CA MET A 60 -14.49 12.84 -12.01
C MET A 60 -14.95 14.23 -11.53
N SER A 61 -14.22 15.30 -11.86
CA SER A 61 -14.51 16.68 -11.41
C SER A 61 -15.85 17.23 -11.91
N ARG A 62 -16.48 16.56 -12.88
CA ARG A 62 -17.77 16.94 -13.47
C ARG A 62 -18.99 16.39 -12.72
N TYR A 63 -18.77 15.46 -11.78
CA TYR A 63 -19.83 14.77 -11.05
C TYR A 63 -19.89 15.21 -9.58
N ASP A 64 -21.05 15.09 -8.97
CA ASP A 64 -21.18 15.29 -7.51
C ASP A 64 -20.57 14.10 -6.74
N VAL A 65 -20.41 14.29 -5.42
CA VAL A 65 -19.74 13.31 -4.55
C VAL A 65 -20.46 11.96 -4.51
N GLU A 66 -21.78 11.95 -4.62
CA GLU A 66 -22.59 10.72 -4.61
C GLU A 66 -22.32 9.92 -5.90
N THR A 67 -22.41 10.61 -7.04
CA THR A 67 -22.14 10.04 -8.37
C THR A 67 -20.69 9.57 -8.48
N VAL A 68 -19.72 10.32 -7.97
CA VAL A 68 -18.31 9.89 -7.92
C VAL A 68 -18.16 8.60 -7.14
N SER A 69 -18.85 8.47 -6.00
CA SER A 69 -18.80 7.26 -5.18
C SER A 69 -19.37 6.04 -5.91
N GLU A 70 -20.48 6.22 -6.64
CA GLU A 70 -21.07 5.16 -7.48
C GLU A 70 -20.16 4.77 -8.64
N ILE A 71 -19.54 5.74 -9.33
CA ILE A 71 -18.59 5.48 -10.42
C ILE A 71 -17.40 4.67 -9.91
N VAL A 72 -16.80 5.07 -8.77
CA VAL A 72 -15.67 4.35 -8.16
C VAL A 72 -16.09 2.92 -7.81
N LEU A 73 -17.25 2.74 -7.18
CA LEU A 73 -17.76 1.42 -6.81
C LEU A 73 -17.99 0.53 -8.05
N ALA A 74 -18.63 1.07 -9.09
CA ALA A 74 -18.86 0.36 -10.34
C ALA A 74 -17.55 -0.06 -11.01
N CYS A 75 -16.55 0.83 -11.06
CA CYS A 75 -15.23 0.51 -11.60
C CYS A 75 -14.55 -0.59 -10.78
N CYS A 76 -14.62 -0.56 -9.45
CA CYS A 76 -14.06 -1.62 -8.59
C CYS A 76 -14.74 -2.98 -8.84
N ILE A 77 -16.07 -3.01 -8.95
CA ILE A 77 -16.81 -4.25 -9.23
C ILE A 77 -16.42 -4.82 -10.60
N LEU A 78 -16.41 -3.98 -11.64
CA LEU A 78 -16.03 -4.38 -12.98
C LEU A 78 -14.57 -4.82 -13.05
N HIS A 79 -13.67 -4.12 -12.36
CA HIS A 79 -12.27 -4.50 -12.26
C HIS A 79 -12.11 -5.90 -11.68
N ASN A 80 -12.74 -6.16 -10.51
CA ASN A 80 -12.65 -7.45 -9.83
C ASN A 80 -13.19 -8.59 -10.71
N PHE A 81 -14.26 -8.34 -11.45
CA PHE A 81 -14.76 -9.31 -12.44
C PHE A 81 -13.71 -9.53 -13.53
N LEU A 82 -13.24 -8.46 -14.17
CA LEU A 82 -12.37 -8.57 -15.34
C LEU A 82 -10.97 -9.11 -15.00
N VAL A 83 -10.49 -9.03 -13.76
CA VAL A 83 -9.22 -9.65 -13.35
C VAL A 83 -9.20 -11.15 -13.66
N ASP A 84 -10.32 -11.85 -13.48
CA ASP A 84 -10.41 -13.30 -13.70
C ASP A 84 -10.76 -13.67 -15.15
N PHE A 85 -11.43 -12.78 -15.89
CA PHE A 85 -12.00 -13.08 -17.22
C PHE A 85 -11.26 -12.43 -18.39
N ASP A 86 -10.65 -11.26 -18.17
CA ASP A 86 -9.98 -10.46 -19.19
C ASP A 86 -8.90 -9.57 -18.53
N PRO A 87 -7.79 -10.18 -18.07
CA PRO A 87 -6.70 -9.42 -17.48
C PRO A 87 -6.03 -8.58 -18.57
N ASP A 88 -6.00 -7.26 -18.37
CA ASP A 88 -5.28 -6.35 -19.27
C ASP A 88 -3.78 -6.39 -18.95
N GLU A 89 -3.09 -7.37 -19.54
CA GLU A 89 -1.66 -7.63 -19.30
C GLU A 89 -0.78 -6.43 -19.68
N GLU A 90 -1.18 -5.65 -20.68
CA GLU A 90 -0.44 -4.47 -21.11
C GLU A 90 -0.51 -3.36 -20.06
N ILE A 91 -1.71 -3.08 -19.53
CA ILE A 91 -1.90 -2.13 -18.43
C ILE A 91 -1.13 -2.60 -17.18
N ILE A 92 -1.21 -3.88 -16.84
CA ILE A 92 -0.49 -4.45 -15.68
C ILE A 92 1.02 -4.22 -15.85
N ALA A 93 1.57 -4.58 -17.01
CA ALA A 93 3.00 -4.42 -17.28
C ALA A 93 3.43 -2.94 -17.28
N GLN A 94 2.58 -2.03 -17.76
CA GLN A 94 2.85 -0.60 -17.72
C GLN A 94 2.88 -0.06 -16.29
N VAL A 95 1.88 -0.40 -15.48
CA VAL A 95 1.81 0.02 -14.06
C VAL A 95 3.00 -0.53 -13.27
N ASP A 96 3.38 -1.80 -13.52
CA ASP A 96 4.55 -2.39 -12.88
C ASP A 96 5.84 -1.64 -13.24
N ARG A 97 6.02 -1.22 -14.51
CA ARG A 97 7.16 -0.38 -14.90
C ARG A 97 7.15 0.98 -14.21
N ASP A 98 5.99 1.64 -14.15
CA ASP A 98 5.86 2.96 -13.56
C ASP A 98 6.17 2.96 -12.06
N LEU A 99 5.73 1.92 -11.34
CA LEU A 99 6.03 1.76 -9.92
C LEU A 99 7.52 1.48 -9.67
N MET A 100 8.14 0.62 -10.48
CA MET A 100 9.58 0.34 -10.40
C MET A 100 10.46 1.59 -10.66
N ASN A 101 9.93 2.55 -11.43
CA ASN A 101 10.57 3.83 -11.71
C ASN A 101 10.36 4.84 -10.57
N ASN A 102 9.15 4.90 -10.00
CA ASN A 102 8.79 5.81 -8.90
C ASN A 102 9.32 5.38 -7.53
N GLU A 103 9.74 4.12 -7.36
CA GLU A 103 10.43 3.63 -6.17
C GLU A 103 11.74 4.37 -5.84
N HIS A 104 12.29 5.17 -6.77
CA HIS A 104 13.45 6.04 -6.51
C HIS A 104 13.08 7.34 -5.76
N ASP A 105 11.79 7.71 -5.68
CA ASP A 105 11.33 9.00 -5.12
C ASP A 105 10.47 8.84 -3.84
N HIS A 106 10.07 7.61 -3.50
CA HIS A 106 9.38 7.31 -2.23
C HIS A 106 10.35 7.26 -1.03
N GLY A 107 11.15 8.32 -0.85
CA GLY A 107 11.72 8.67 0.43
C GLY A 107 10.58 8.99 1.39
N LEU A 108 10.03 7.93 2.02
CA LEU A 108 8.99 7.90 3.04
C LEU A 108 8.34 9.27 3.24
N ALA A 109 7.31 9.57 2.43
CA ALA A 109 6.47 10.75 2.60
C ALA A 109 6.27 10.95 4.11
N ASN A 110 6.86 12.03 4.63
CA ASN A 110 6.98 12.33 6.04
C ASN A 110 5.62 12.11 6.70
N GLY A 111 5.42 10.93 7.30
CA GLY A 111 4.13 10.56 7.86
C GLY A 111 3.70 11.67 8.79
N ALA A 112 2.51 12.23 8.59
CA ALA A 112 2.00 13.23 9.51
C ALA A 112 2.13 12.66 10.94
N ILE A 113 2.66 13.46 11.88
CA ILE A 113 2.64 13.04 13.28
C ILE A 113 1.15 12.94 13.64
N VAL A 114 0.63 11.72 13.75
CA VAL A 114 -0.70 11.51 14.33
C VAL A 114 -0.52 11.76 15.81
N ARG A 115 -0.64 13.03 16.21
CA ARG A 115 -0.51 13.46 17.61
C ARG A 115 -1.79 13.09 18.34
N GLY A 116 -1.65 12.63 19.58
CA GLY A 116 -2.77 12.31 20.46
C GLY A 116 -2.98 10.81 20.68
N GLU A 117 -4.12 10.46 21.27
CA GLU A 117 -4.42 9.10 21.71
C GLU A 117 -4.43 8.09 20.55
N ASP A 118 -4.92 8.49 19.38
CA ASP A 118 -4.99 7.66 18.18
C ASP A 118 -3.59 7.29 17.65
N GLY A 119 -2.62 8.19 17.77
CA GLY A 119 -1.22 7.92 17.43
C GLY A 119 -0.63 6.84 18.33
N ARG A 120 -0.81 6.99 19.65
CA ARG A 120 -0.35 6.00 20.64
C ARG A 120 -0.97 4.63 20.42
N ARG A 121 -2.26 4.58 20.05
CA ARG A 121 -2.96 3.32 19.73
C ARG A 121 -2.38 2.68 18.46
N GLY A 122 -2.10 3.47 17.43
CA GLY A 122 -1.42 3.01 16.22
C GLY A 122 -0.03 2.45 16.50
N GLU A 123 0.75 3.11 17.37
CA GLU A 123 2.08 2.64 17.78
C GLU A 123 2.02 1.30 18.52
N ILE A 124 1.13 1.17 19.51
CA ILE A 124 0.95 -0.09 20.26
C ILE A 124 0.52 -1.22 19.34
N LEU A 125 -0.43 -0.96 18.45
CA LEU A 125 -0.89 -1.95 17.48
C LEU A 125 0.26 -2.38 16.55
N ARG A 126 1.03 -1.41 16.04
CA ARG A 126 2.20 -1.67 15.20
C ARG A 126 3.23 -2.54 15.92
N ASP A 127 3.58 -2.18 17.16
CA ASP A 127 4.58 -2.91 17.95
C ASP A 127 4.12 -4.35 18.23
N SER A 128 2.83 -4.55 18.51
CA SER A 128 2.24 -5.88 18.66
C SER A 128 2.33 -6.69 17.36
N ILE A 129 1.99 -6.08 16.22
CA ILE A 129 2.06 -6.74 14.91
C ILE A 129 3.51 -7.09 14.56
N ALA A 130 4.45 -6.16 14.74
CA ALA A 130 5.87 -6.36 14.45
C ALA A 130 6.45 -7.52 15.29
N ALA A 131 6.12 -7.59 16.58
CA ALA A 131 6.55 -8.68 17.46
C ALA A 131 5.98 -10.03 17.02
N GLN A 132 4.69 -10.10 16.66
CA GLN A 132 4.07 -11.34 16.16
C GLN A 132 4.70 -11.78 14.83
N MET A 133 4.87 -10.84 13.89
CA MET A 133 5.53 -11.12 12.61
C MET A 133 6.95 -11.64 12.80
N TRP A 134 7.70 -11.07 13.74
CA TRP A 134 9.06 -11.50 14.04
C TRP A 134 9.10 -12.90 14.64
N ASN A 135 8.24 -13.20 15.61
CA ASN A 135 8.13 -14.55 16.19
C ASN A 135 7.80 -15.59 15.13
N ASP A 136 6.87 -15.30 14.22
CA ASP A 136 6.55 -16.16 13.08
C ASP A 136 7.73 -16.31 12.11
N TYR A 137 8.52 -15.26 11.93
CA TYR A 137 9.67 -15.26 11.03
C TYR A 137 10.79 -16.18 11.53
N ILE A 138 11.17 -16.04 12.80
CA ILE A 138 12.25 -16.83 13.45
C ILE A 138 11.84 -18.28 13.78
N THR A 139 10.55 -18.61 13.72
CA THR A 139 10.08 -19.99 13.95
C THR A 139 9.92 -20.78 12.66
N ARG A 140 9.81 -20.10 11.52
CA ARG A 140 9.67 -20.71 10.18
C ARG A 140 10.99 -20.76 9.40
N HIS A 141 12.04 -20.14 9.90
CA HIS A 141 13.42 -20.15 9.39
C HIS A 141 14.36 -20.58 10.52
#